data_AF-A0A1B5KSW6-F1
#
_entry.id   AF-A0A1B5KSW6-F1
#
_cell.length_a   1.000
_cell.length_b   1.000
_cell.length_c   1.000
_cell.angle_alpha   90.00
_cell.angle_beta   90.00
_cell.angle_gamma   90.00
#
_symmetry.space_group_name_H-M   'P 1'
#
loop_
_entity.id
_entity.type
_entity.pdbx_description
1 polymer ?
#
loop_
_entity_poly.entity_id
_entity_poly.type
_entity_poly.pdbx_seq_one_letter_code
_entity_poly.pdbx_strand_id
1 'polypeptide(L)'
;MDIFLEPSDPAPGLQQQTPYLCIETWDGGLYRTYAHRKGRTSLIPQLLRQVPHLPLIEQPYLENLYPTPKEELQPFLQTWLYFGTIAEMLALNEISPGVRLIDEQAAKAEIDALRCKLIRQDENGKSIISAKEVLEWSLLFRERLALASDKTQRMTYLSDCLQYACILIHSFADNVEHTVRYSIAALGELFSTGLHAVASLAQPRILLPITGFSWYRDYIKPGGEFNQLLGFSPKAGPENTLTWPRPEITTVQRTLHFRTVSVPADEPLCISTLLNLDTKYIAQGQDANHRMIRMWELLAREKGGIPARLVFYLDEPIDVPGWRWAPRSLLASAVDDPVLGLDERVMRFHVDPADPNTFPLGVPTLLGLKVNLPGYRIAPTPILPGMPLHPWPDVINPTEDQVLVREETTGRWFRIMDWYRSKKLPFWTRKQRLAYDARENNPLCRAIDTGNCAILLDNELARDHSAHICCLVQVESAAPDDVAGHRPLKVRRERSAIMAALTATENKLMDFVKGLAESVARDASTDEFLQVQRAHRPGSEEWDAAEEKVRDVMKEVMREAWYAHEELQKAVKDTMGEDIDDYIWVMIPKAFSHGVGLREAEGRWWIVD
;
A
#
# COMPACT_ATOMS: atom_id res chain seq x y z
N MET A 1 23.22 -11.48 -8.23
CA MET A 1 23.60 -10.26 -8.97
C MET A 1 24.58 -9.48 -8.11
N ASP A 2 25.73 -9.08 -8.66
CA ASP A 2 26.87 -8.52 -7.92
C ASP A 2 26.75 -7.01 -7.56
N ILE A 3 25.51 -6.49 -7.54
CA ILE A 3 25.16 -5.18 -6.95
C ILE A 3 24.97 -5.28 -5.44
N PHE A 4 24.91 -6.50 -4.91
CA PHE A 4 24.83 -6.79 -3.50
C PHE A 4 26.21 -7.26 -3.03
N LEU A 5 26.80 -6.52 -2.09
CA LEU A 5 28.13 -6.74 -1.52
C LEU A 5 28.27 -8.12 -0.85
N GLU A 6 29.05 -9.11 -1.24
CA GLU A 6 28.98 -10.41 -0.50
C GLU A 6 29.56 -10.37 0.94
N PRO A 7 29.09 -11.23 1.86
CA PRO A 7 29.80 -11.53 3.11
C PRO A 7 31.19 -12.09 2.80
N SER A 8 32.11 -12.01 3.76
CA SER A 8 33.48 -12.51 3.58
C SER A 8 33.62 -14.04 3.41
N ASP A 9 32.54 -14.80 3.65
CA ASP A 9 32.49 -16.26 3.48
C ASP A 9 31.08 -16.68 2.98
N PRO A 10 30.78 -16.48 1.68
CA PRO A 10 29.49 -16.86 1.12
C PRO A 10 29.38 -18.38 0.99
N ALA A 11 28.19 -18.93 1.22
CA ALA A 11 27.97 -20.36 1.03
C ALA A 11 28.21 -20.75 -0.46
N PRO A 12 28.97 -21.82 -0.74
CA PRO A 12 29.33 -22.18 -2.12
C PRO A 12 28.11 -22.44 -3.01
N GLY A 13 28.06 -21.82 -4.20
CA GLY A 13 27.07 -22.13 -5.25
C GLY A 13 25.82 -21.23 -5.31
N LEU A 14 25.77 -20.11 -4.57
CA LEU A 14 24.59 -19.23 -4.52
C LEU A 14 24.54 -18.09 -5.56
N GLN A 15 25.64 -17.82 -6.28
CA GLN A 15 25.65 -16.79 -7.32
C GLN A 15 24.91 -17.24 -8.60
N GLN A 16 23.61 -16.94 -8.68
CA GLN A 16 22.93 -16.96 -9.97
C GLN A 16 23.38 -15.75 -10.81
N GLN A 17 24.19 -16.02 -11.82
CA GLN A 17 24.64 -15.02 -12.78
C GLN A 17 23.50 -14.66 -13.74
N THR A 18 23.32 -13.38 -14.00
CA THR A 18 22.31 -12.91 -14.95
C THR A 18 22.93 -12.87 -16.34
N PRO A 19 22.40 -13.61 -17.34
CA PRO A 19 22.92 -13.57 -18.70
C PRO A 19 22.71 -12.20 -19.33
N TYR A 20 23.68 -11.77 -20.14
CA TYR A 20 23.50 -10.65 -21.06
C TYR A 20 22.73 -11.13 -22.29
N LEU A 21 21.52 -10.59 -22.49
CA LEU A 21 20.57 -11.01 -23.52
C LEU A 21 20.28 -9.92 -24.55
N CYS A 22 20.66 -8.66 -24.30
CA CYS A 22 20.33 -7.54 -25.17
C CYS A 22 20.84 -7.73 -26.61
N ILE A 23 19.92 -7.64 -27.56
CA ILE A 23 20.16 -7.75 -29.02
C ILE A 23 20.51 -6.40 -29.66
N GLU A 24 20.24 -5.30 -28.97
CA GLU A 24 20.55 -3.94 -29.40
C GLU A 24 21.10 -3.12 -28.22
N THR A 25 21.74 -1.99 -28.54
CA THR A 25 22.14 -1.00 -27.54
C THR A 25 20.97 -0.09 -27.18
N TRP A 26 20.99 0.41 -25.94
CA TRP A 26 20.05 1.45 -25.52
C TRP A 26 20.21 2.70 -26.40
N ASP A 27 19.11 3.30 -26.84
CA ASP A 27 19.10 4.36 -27.85
C ASP A 27 19.29 5.77 -27.29
N GLY A 28 19.31 5.94 -25.97
CA GLY A 28 19.47 7.25 -25.31
C GLY A 28 18.29 8.20 -25.50
N GLY A 29 17.14 7.73 -25.98
CA GLY A 29 15.92 8.52 -26.11
C GLY A 29 15.13 8.63 -24.80
N LEU A 30 13.97 9.29 -24.85
CA LEU A 30 13.08 9.44 -23.68
C LEU A 30 12.70 8.09 -23.06
N TYR A 31 12.95 7.91 -21.77
CA TYR A 31 12.80 6.60 -21.12
C TYR A 31 11.40 5.98 -21.28
N ARG A 32 10.34 6.72 -20.96
CA ARG A 32 8.94 6.23 -20.97
C ARG A 32 8.37 5.97 -22.38
N THR A 33 9.07 6.37 -23.44
CA THR A 33 8.58 6.21 -24.83
C THR A 33 9.34 5.14 -25.63
N TYR A 34 10.23 4.37 -25.00
CA TYR A 34 11.04 3.37 -25.70
C TYR A 34 10.19 2.33 -26.44
N ALA A 35 9.17 1.76 -25.80
CA ALA A 35 8.27 0.82 -26.46
C ALA A 35 7.56 1.43 -27.68
N HIS A 36 7.19 2.71 -27.63
CA HIS A 36 6.61 3.41 -28.77
C HIS A 36 7.62 3.53 -29.92
N ARG A 37 8.86 3.95 -29.64
CA ARG A 37 9.93 4.06 -30.65
C ARG A 37 10.26 2.72 -31.30
N LYS A 38 10.08 1.62 -30.56
CA LYS A 38 10.33 0.25 -31.06
C LYS A 38 9.09 -0.40 -31.67
N GLY A 39 7.96 0.29 -31.75
CA GLY A 39 6.71 -0.27 -32.30
C GLY A 39 6.09 -1.38 -31.45
N ARG A 40 6.37 -1.39 -30.14
CA ARG A 40 5.98 -2.44 -29.17
C ARG A 40 5.02 -1.94 -28.09
N THR A 41 4.21 -0.94 -28.39
CA THR A 41 3.28 -0.32 -27.43
C THR A 41 2.22 -1.31 -26.88
N SER A 42 1.88 -2.35 -27.65
CA SER A 42 0.96 -3.41 -27.21
C SER A 42 1.43 -4.17 -25.96
N LEU A 43 2.74 -4.21 -25.71
CA LEU A 43 3.35 -4.81 -24.52
C LEU A 43 3.08 -4.00 -23.24
N ILE A 44 2.66 -2.74 -23.36
CA ILE A 44 2.54 -1.85 -22.19
C ILE A 44 1.13 -1.96 -21.61
N PRO A 45 0.95 -2.16 -20.29
CA PRO A 45 -0.34 -2.08 -19.64
C PRO A 45 -1.02 -0.73 -19.90
N GLN A 46 -2.34 -0.71 -20.05
CA GLN A 46 -3.09 0.51 -20.40
C GLN A 46 -2.83 1.67 -19.43
N LEU A 47 -2.70 1.39 -18.13
CA LEU A 47 -2.35 2.36 -17.09
C LEU A 47 -1.02 3.10 -17.38
N LEU A 48 -0.06 2.43 -18.01
CA LEU A 48 1.28 2.97 -18.29
C LEU A 48 1.41 3.63 -19.68
N ARG A 49 0.35 3.63 -20.49
CA ARG A 49 0.39 4.23 -21.84
C ARG A 49 0.17 5.74 -21.85
N GLN A 50 -0.24 6.31 -20.72
CA GLN A 50 -0.41 7.75 -20.56
C GLN A 50 0.96 8.41 -20.39
N VAL A 51 1.60 8.74 -21.51
CA VAL A 51 2.87 9.49 -21.51
C VAL A 51 2.61 10.90 -22.07
N PRO A 52 3.07 11.96 -21.38
CA PRO A 52 2.96 13.32 -21.90
C PRO A 52 3.52 13.41 -23.32
N HIS A 53 2.83 14.13 -24.20
CA HIS A 53 3.21 14.39 -25.60
C HIS A 53 3.11 13.20 -26.58
N LEU A 54 2.54 12.06 -26.18
CA LEU A 54 2.14 11.00 -27.10
C LEU A 54 0.62 10.91 -27.23
N PRO A 55 0.09 10.61 -28.43
CA PRO A 55 -1.33 10.32 -28.60
C PRO A 55 -1.70 9.04 -27.85
N LEU A 56 -2.93 8.97 -27.34
CA LEU A 56 -3.48 7.75 -26.78
C LEU A 56 -3.57 6.69 -27.88
N ILE A 57 -2.94 5.54 -27.65
CA ILE A 57 -2.95 4.41 -28.59
C ILE A 57 -3.95 3.37 -28.07
N GLU A 58 -5.08 3.26 -28.75
CA GLU A 58 -6.11 2.26 -28.53
C GLU A 58 -5.70 0.92 -29.17
N GLN A 59 -4.81 0.20 -28.50
CA GLN A 59 -4.51 -1.19 -28.81
C GLN A 59 -4.92 -2.08 -27.64
N PRO A 60 -5.45 -3.28 -27.83
CA PRO A 60 -5.73 -4.16 -26.70
C PRO A 60 -4.43 -4.60 -26.01
N TYR A 61 -4.42 -4.66 -24.67
CA TYR A 61 -3.32 -5.28 -23.92
C TYR A 61 -3.54 -6.79 -23.88
N LEU A 62 -2.80 -7.52 -24.72
CA LEU A 62 -3.05 -8.94 -24.97
C LEU A 62 -2.02 -9.88 -24.33
N GLU A 63 -1.00 -9.36 -23.65
CA GLU A 63 0.09 -10.17 -23.09
C GLU A 63 -0.40 -11.28 -22.13
N ASN A 64 -1.50 -11.05 -21.41
CA ASN A 64 -2.11 -12.05 -20.53
C ASN A 64 -2.75 -13.23 -21.28
N LEU A 65 -3.16 -13.03 -22.55
CA LEU A 65 -3.82 -14.03 -23.39
C LEU A 65 -2.87 -14.65 -24.40
N TYR A 66 -1.95 -13.84 -24.93
CA TYR A 66 -0.96 -14.19 -25.94
C TYR A 66 0.41 -13.67 -25.49
N PRO A 67 1.08 -14.37 -24.57
CA PRO A 67 2.36 -13.92 -24.03
C PRO A 67 3.43 -13.88 -25.13
N THR A 68 4.23 -12.82 -25.12
CA THR A 68 5.37 -12.65 -26.01
C THR A 68 6.43 -13.71 -25.69
N PRO A 69 7.06 -14.36 -26.69
CA PRO A 69 8.12 -15.35 -26.44
C PRO A 69 9.26 -14.77 -25.59
N LYS A 70 9.83 -15.57 -24.68
CA LYS A 70 10.88 -15.14 -23.75
C LYS A 70 12.13 -14.65 -24.46
N GLU A 71 12.48 -15.31 -25.55
CA GLU A 71 13.64 -15.00 -26.39
C GLU A 71 13.53 -13.60 -27.01
N GLU A 72 12.30 -13.08 -27.16
CA GLU A 72 12.03 -11.75 -27.67
C GLU A 72 11.81 -10.73 -26.54
N LEU A 73 11.11 -11.13 -25.48
CA LEU A 73 10.71 -10.24 -24.38
C LEU A 73 11.90 -9.87 -23.48
N GLN A 74 12.74 -10.84 -23.09
CA GLN A 74 13.81 -10.61 -22.12
C GLN A 74 14.90 -9.65 -22.63
N PRO A 75 15.41 -9.78 -23.88
CA PRO A 75 16.35 -8.81 -24.43
C PRO A 75 15.78 -7.40 -24.47
N PHE A 76 14.49 -7.26 -24.81
CA PHE A 76 13.81 -5.98 -24.90
C PHE A 76 13.69 -5.32 -23.52
N LEU A 77 13.20 -6.07 -22.51
CA LEU A 77 13.09 -5.57 -21.14
C LEU A 77 14.46 -5.28 -20.51
N GLN A 78 15.48 -6.09 -20.77
CA GLN A 78 16.83 -5.85 -20.26
C GLN A 78 17.46 -4.61 -20.88
N THR A 79 17.28 -4.38 -22.19
CA THR A 79 17.77 -3.16 -22.86
C THR A 79 17.12 -1.92 -22.26
N TRP A 80 15.81 -1.98 -21.98
CA TRP A 80 15.07 -0.84 -21.46
C TRP A 80 15.23 -0.64 -19.95
N LEU A 81 14.84 -1.62 -19.15
CA LEU A 81 14.65 -1.49 -17.71
C LEU A 81 15.94 -1.68 -16.92
N TYR A 82 16.96 -2.29 -17.54
CA TYR A 82 18.31 -2.35 -16.97
C TYR A 82 19.17 -1.20 -17.51
N PHE A 83 19.53 -1.25 -18.80
CA PHE A 83 20.46 -0.26 -19.38
C PHE A 83 19.83 1.13 -19.52
N GLY A 84 18.57 1.22 -19.96
CA GLY A 84 17.87 2.50 -20.07
C GLY A 84 17.68 3.19 -18.72
N THR A 85 17.46 2.44 -17.63
CA THR A 85 17.36 2.99 -16.27
C THR A 85 18.70 3.55 -15.81
N ILE A 86 19.80 2.84 -16.03
CA ILE A 86 21.15 3.33 -15.70
C ILE A 86 21.45 4.61 -16.49
N ALA A 87 21.16 4.61 -17.79
CA ALA A 87 21.36 5.77 -18.65
C ALA A 87 20.51 6.97 -18.19
N GLU A 88 19.28 6.73 -17.75
CA GLU A 88 18.40 7.76 -17.20
C GLU A 88 18.98 8.36 -15.90
N MET A 89 19.43 7.51 -14.98
CA MET A 89 20.06 7.95 -13.72
C MET A 89 21.35 8.74 -13.96
N LEU A 90 22.09 8.44 -15.02
CA LEU A 90 23.30 9.16 -15.44
C LEU A 90 23.03 10.39 -16.32
N ALA A 91 21.76 10.75 -16.54
CA ALA A 91 21.35 11.88 -17.38
C ALA A 91 21.81 11.78 -18.85
N LEU A 92 22.02 10.55 -19.35
CA LEU A 92 22.43 10.26 -20.73
C LEU A 92 21.26 10.25 -21.71
N ASN A 93 20.03 10.19 -21.20
CA ASN A 93 18.82 10.19 -22.00
C ASN A 93 18.34 11.60 -22.33
N GLU A 94 17.50 11.71 -23.36
CA GLU A 94 16.65 12.89 -23.52
C GLU A 94 15.72 13.07 -22.32
N ILE A 95 15.57 14.31 -21.86
CA ILE A 95 14.65 14.68 -20.76
C ILE A 95 13.32 15.22 -21.29
N SER A 96 13.34 15.79 -22.50
CA SER A 96 12.17 16.13 -23.31
C SER A 96 12.57 16.00 -24.79
N PRO A 97 11.63 15.98 -25.75
CA PRO A 97 11.95 15.81 -27.17
C PRO A 97 13.05 16.78 -27.62
N GLY A 98 14.21 16.25 -28.01
CA GLY A 98 15.36 17.03 -28.48
C GLY A 98 16.15 17.80 -27.41
N VAL A 99 15.86 17.60 -26.12
CA VAL A 99 16.57 18.26 -25.01
C VAL A 99 17.34 17.23 -24.20
N ARG A 100 18.64 17.46 -24.04
CA ARG A 100 19.55 16.62 -23.27
C ARG A 100 20.33 17.45 -22.25
N LEU A 101 20.68 16.83 -21.12
CA LEU A 101 21.58 17.41 -20.12
C LEU A 101 23.05 17.19 -20.49
N ILE A 102 23.34 16.13 -21.25
CA ILE A 102 24.65 15.79 -21.79
C ILE A 102 24.54 15.84 -23.31
N ASP A 103 25.53 16.41 -23.97
CA ASP A 103 25.61 16.47 -25.43
C ASP A 103 25.37 15.08 -26.07
N GLU A 104 24.67 15.04 -27.20
CA GLU A 104 24.23 13.80 -27.84
C GLU A 104 25.40 12.87 -28.18
N GLN A 105 26.51 13.43 -28.69
CA GLN A 105 27.66 12.63 -29.09
C GLN A 105 28.39 12.06 -27.86
N ALA A 106 28.51 12.86 -26.80
CA ALA A 106 29.06 12.42 -25.52
C ALA A 106 28.17 11.35 -24.86
N ALA A 107 26.86 11.58 -24.83
CA ALA A 107 25.90 10.66 -24.25
C ALA A 107 25.93 9.29 -24.96
N LYS A 108 25.99 9.28 -26.30
CA LYS A 108 26.11 8.06 -27.09
C LYS A 108 27.40 7.29 -26.79
N ALA A 109 28.54 7.99 -26.76
CA ALA A 109 29.83 7.38 -26.44
C ALA A 109 29.85 6.79 -25.02
N GLU A 110 29.23 7.47 -24.05
CA GLU A 110 29.10 6.97 -22.68
C GLU A 110 28.15 5.78 -22.58
N ILE A 111 27.01 5.77 -23.29
CA ILE A 111 26.09 4.62 -23.35
C ILE A 111 26.81 3.38 -23.92
N ASP A 112 27.59 3.56 -24.98
CA ASP A 112 28.38 2.47 -25.57
C ASP A 112 29.44 1.96 -24.57
N ALA A 113 30.08 2.86 -23.81
CA ALA A 113 31.05 2.49 -22.78
C ALA A 113 30.41 1.79 -21.56
N LEU A 114 29.18 2.17 -21.17
CA LEU A 114 28.43 1.53 -20.08
C LEU A 114 28.22 0.05 -20.36
N ARG A 115 27.92 -0.30 -21.61
CA ARG A 115 27.75 -1.69 -22.02
C ARG A 115 29.00 -2.51 -21.73
N CYS A 116 30.19 -2.01 -22.07
CA CYS A 116 31.44 -2.72 -21.81
C CYS A 116 31.75 -2.87 -20.32
N LYS A 117 31.42 -1.85 -19.52
CA LYS A 117 31.62 -1.82 -18.06
C LYS A 117 30.74 -2.79 -17.29
N LEU A 118 29.52 -2.99 -17.77
CA LEU A 118 28.50 -3.79 -17.09
C LEU A 118 28.42 -5.23 -17.60
N ILE A 119 29.29 -5.63 -18.53
CA ILE A 119 29.34 -7.01 -19.05
C ILE A 119 30.64 -7.67 -18.62
N ARG A 120 30.55 -8.90 -18.12
CA ARG A 120 31.68 -9.76 -17.81
C ARG A 120 31.52 -11.12 -18.47
N GLN A 121 32.59 -11.90 -18.52
CA GLN A 121 32.52 -13.31 -18.89
C GLN A 121 32.48 -14.17 -17.62
N ASP A 122 31.60 -15.17 -17.62
CA ASP A 122 31.59 -16.21 -16.59
C ASP A 122 32.72 -17.24 -16.80
N GLU A 123 32.84 -18.20 -15.88
CA GLU A 123 33.82 -19.29 -15.94
C GLU A 123 33.69 -20.16 -17.20
N ASN A 124 32.53 -20.11 -17.88
CA ASN A 124 32.23 -20.84 -19.11
C ASN A 124 32.30 -19.96 -20.37
N GLY A 125 32.78 -18.71 -20.26
CA GLY A 125 32.90 -17.76 -21.37
C GLY A 125 31.59 -17.12 -21.83
N LYS A 126 30.47 -17.29 -21.12
CA LYS A 126 29.20 -16.62 -21.42
C LYS A 126 29.21 -15.19 -20.91
N SER A 127 28.61 -14.30 -21.69
CA SER A 127 28.43 -12.90 -21.30
C SER A 127 27.34 -12.77 -20.24
N ILE A 128 27.70 -12.21 -19.09
CA ILE A 128 26.83 -11.96 -17.96
C ILE A 128 26.82 -10.48 -17.63
N ILE A 129 25.73 -10.02 -17.00
CA ILE A 129 25.61 -8.66 -16.51
C ILE A 129 26.15 -8.55 -15.09
N SER A 130 26.86 -7.45 -14.85
CA SER A 130 27.40 -7.02 -13.57
C SER A 130 26.97 -5.57 -13.30
N ALA A 131 26.66 -5.24 -12.05
CA ALA A 131 26.47 -3.86 -11.60
C ALA A 131 27.41 -3.45 -10.47
N LYS A 132 28.48 -4.23 -10.22
CA LYS A 132 29.46 -3.90 -9.18
C LYS A 132 30.02 -2.48 -9.33
N GLU A 133 30.27 -2.03 -10.57
CA GLU A 133 30.76 -0.67 -10.83
C GLU A 133 29.73 0.41 -10.45
N VAL A 134 28.43 0.12 -10.54
CA VAL A 134 27.36 1.07 -10.20
C VAL A 134 27.43 1.51 -8.74
N LEU A 135 27.90 0.64 -7.84
CA LEU A 135 28.06 0.95 -6.41
C LEU A 135 29.11 2.04 -6.16
N GLU A 136 30.05 2.23 -7.08
CA GLU A 136 31.10 3.24 -6.98
C GLU A 136 30.66 4.58 -7.60
N TRP A 137 29.52 4.63 -8.30
CA TRP A 137 29.08 5.81 -9.05
C TRP A 137 28.26 6.82 -8.23
N SER A 138 28.22 6.70 -6.89
CA SER A 138 27.45 7.61 -6.03
C SER A 138 27.78 9.09 -6.25
N LEU A 139 29.06 9.43 -6.43
CA LEU A 139 29.51 10.79 -6.75
C LEU A 139 29.07 11.21 -8.16
N LEU A 140 29.25 10.33 -9.14
CA LEU A 140 28.86 10.58 -10.53
C LEU A 140 27.34 10.87 -10.61
N PHE A 141 26.49 10.08 -9.95
CA PHE A 141 25.05 10.35 -9.90
C PHE A 141 24.73 11.74 -9.34
N ARG A 142 25.44 12.17 -8.30
CA ARG A 142 25.26 13.50 -7.72
C ARG A 142 25.66 14.60 -8.69
N GLU A 143 26.77 14.44 -9.41
CA GLU A 143 27.22 15.36 -10.45
C GLU A 143 26.20 15.46 -11.59
N ARG A 144 25.70 14.31 -12.06
CA ARG A 144 24.67 14.27 -13.12
C ARG A 144 23.37 14.92 -12.71
N LEU A 145 22.93 14.70 -11.46
CA LEU A 145 21.74 15.37 -10.93
C LEU A 145 21.92 16.90 -10.84
N ALA A 146 23.14 17.37 -10.59
CA ALA A 146 23.44 18.80 -10.51
C ALA A 146 23.38 19.52 -11.87
N LEU A 147 23.39 18.79 -12.99
CA LEU A 147 23.24 19.36 -14.34
C LEU A 147 21.81 19.85 -14.61
N ALA A 148 20.81 19.35 -13.89
CA ALA A 148 19.43 19.78 -14.06
C ALA A 148 19.22 21.20 -13.49
N SER A 149 18.59 22.07 -14.29
CA SER A 149 18.21 23.42 -13.87
C SER A 149 17.18 23.39 -12.73
N ASP A 150 16.23 22.45 -12.77
CA ASP A 150 15.27 22.16 -11.71
C ASP A 150 15.50 20.75 -11.14
N LYS A 151 16.12 20.70 -9.97
CA LYS A 151 16.42 19.45 -9.26
C LYS A 151 15.16 18.74 -8.75
N THR A 152 14.14 19.49 -8.35
CA THR A 152 12.88 18.95 -7.84
C THR A 152 12.12 18.25 -8.97
N GLN A 153 11.98 18.94 -10.11
CA GLN A 153 11.36 18.36 -11.29
C GLN A 153 12.14 17.13 -11.78
N ARG A 154 13.48 17.20 -11.80
CA ARG A 154 14.32 16.07 -12.22
C ARG A 154 14.14 14.86 -11.32
N MET A 155 14.18 15.02 -10.00
CA MET A 155 14.02 13.89 -9.08
C MET A 155 12.60 13.33 -9.10
N THR A 156 11.58 14.18 -9.27
CA THR A 156 10.19 13.72 -9.47
C THR A 156 10.09 12.85 -10.72
N TYR A 157 10.67 13.30 -11.84
CA TYR A 157 10.71 12.52 -13.07
C TYR A 157 11.46 11.19 -12.92
N LEU A 158 12.61 11.17 -12.23
CA LEU A 158 13.33 9.93 -11.95
C LEU A 158 12.50 8.95 -11.13
N SER A 159 11.75 9.46 -10.14
CA SER A 159 10.80 8.68 -9.35
C SER A 159 9.70 8.06 -10.23
N ASP A 160 9.11 8.83 -11.15
CA ASP A 160 8.14 8.33 -12.12
C ASP A 160 8.73 7.22 -13.00
N CYS A 161 9.96 7.38 -13.48
CA CYS A 161 10.64 6.39 -14.33
C CYS A 161 10.86 5.07 -13.58
N LEU A 162 11.29 5.15 -12.32
CA LEU A 162 11.44 3.97 -11.46
C LEU A 162 10.08 3.33 -11.19
N GLN A 163 9.02 4.11 -10.99
CA GLN A 163 7.69 3.56 -10.70
C GLN A 163 7.12 2.87 -11.95
N TYR A 164 7.31 3.49 -13.11
CA TYR A 164 6.98 2.94 -14.41
C TYR A 164 7.68 1.58 -14.61
N ALA A 165 8.99 1.54 -14.37
CA ALA A 165 9.79 0.33 -14.49
C ALA A 165 9.33 -0.77 -13.52
N CYS A 166 9.01 -0.40 -12.28
CA CYS A 166 8.47 -1.29 -11.27
C CYS A 166 7.15 -1.91 -11.73
N ILE A 167 6.16 -1.11 -12.11
CA ILE A 167 4.86 -1.63 -12.56
C ILE A 167 5.02 -2.52 -13.81
N LEU A 168 5.91 -2.11 -14.72
CA LEU A 168 6.12 -2.83 -15.97
C LEU A 168 6.76 -4.21 -15.74
N ILE A 169 7.83 -4.32 -14.95
CA ILE A 169 8.47 -5.63 -14.68
C ILE A 169 7.51 -6.59 -13.96
N HIS A 170 6.62 -6.05 -13.11
CA HIS A 170 5.57 -6.83 -12.46
C HIS A 170 4.54 -7.40 -13.44
N SER A 171 4.26 -6.67 -14.52
CA SER A 171 3.29 -7.10 -15.53
C SER A 171 3.75 -8.32 -16.34
N PHE A 172 5.06 -8.63 -16.30
CA PHE A 172 5.65 -9.78 -17.00
C PHE A 172 6.25 -10.83 -16.06
N ALA A 173 5.88 -10.81 -14.77
CA ALA A 173 6.50 -11.65 -13.76
C ALA A 173 6.58 -13.13 -14.18
N ASP A 174 5.47 -13.71 -14.65
CA ASP A 174 5.43 -15.14 -14.96
C ASP A 174 6.13 -15.50 -16.29
N ASN A 175 6.39 -14.50 -17.14
CA ASN A 175 6.91 -14.70 -18.50
C ASN A 175 8.38 -14.27 -18.67
N VAL A 176 9.10 -13.96 -17.58
CA VAL A 176 10.53 -13.61 -17.62
C VAL A 176 11.30 -14.52 -16.65
N GLU A 177 12.52 -14.90 -17.00
CA GLU A 177 13.39 -15.67 -16.11
C GLU A 177 13.70 -14.90 -14.82
N HIS A 178 13.81 -15.66 -13.74
CA HIS A 178 14.06 -15.10 -12.42
C HIS A 178 15.32 -14.24 -12.39
N THR A 179 16.42 -14.69 -13.02
CA THR A 179 17.72 -13.98 -12.99
C THR A 179 17.67 -12.63 -13.69
N VAL A 180 16.88 -12.49 -14.76
CA VAL A 180 16.68 -11.23 -15.50
C VAL A 180 15.77 -10.29 -14.72
N ARG A 181 14.65 -10.80 -14.18
CA ARG A 181 13.76 -10.00 -13.31
C ARG A 181 14.50 -9.50 -12.08
N TYR A 182 15.24 -10.38 -11.45
CA TYR A 182 16.01 -10.09 -10.24
C TYR A 182 17.04 -8.99 -10.48
N SER A 183 17.76 -9.00 -11.61
CA SER A 183 18.74 -7.94 -11.89
C SER A 183 18.09 -6.57 -12.08
N ILE A 184 16.94 -6.50 -12.76
CA ILE A 184 16.18 -5.26 -12.96
C ILE A 184 15.63 -4.76 -11.62
N ALA A 185 15.01 -5.64 -10.84
CA ALA A 185 14.45 -5.30 -9.53
C ALA A 185 15.53 -4.84 -8.53
N ALA A 186 16.66 -5.53 -8.50
CA ALA A 186 17.81 -5.18 -7.66
C ALA A 186 18.35 -3.77 -7.97
N LEU A 187 18.48 -3.45 -9.26
CA LEU A 187 18.90 -2.14 -9.72
C LEU A 187 17.86 -1.06 -9.39
N GLY A 188 16.58 -1.36 -9.60
CA GLY A 188 15.46 -0.48 -9.26
C GLY A 188 15.41 -0.13 -7.78
N GLU A 189 15.63 -1.12 -6.90
CA GLU A 189 15.69 -0.93 -5.45
C GLU A 189 16.85 -0.03 -5.03
N LEU A 190 18.05 -0.27 -5.58
CA LEU A 190 19.24 0.56 -5.33
C LEU A 190 18.96 2.03 -5.68
N PHE A 191 18.41 2.27 -6.88
CA PHE A 191 18.15 3.62 -7.36
C PHE A 191 17.01 4.31 -6.62
N SER A 192 15.94 3.59 -6.29
CA SER A 192 14.82 4.14 -5.52
C SER A 192 15.28 4.54 -4.11
N THR A 193 16.05 3.67 -3.44
CA THR A 193 16.64 3.96 -2.14
C THR A 193 17.59 5.15 -2.18
N GLY A 194 18.49 5.18 -3.17
CA GLY A 194 19.43 6.28 -3.37
C GLY A 194 18.73 7.61 -3.64
N LEU A 195 17.70 7.62 -4.49
CA LEU A 195 16.93 8.81 -4.84
C LEU A 195 16.21 9.40 -3.62
N HIS A 196 15.53 8.56 -2.82
CA HIS A 196 14.87 9.01 -1.60
C HIS A 196 15.84 9.51 -0.54
N ALA A 197 17.02 8.88 -0.42
CA ALA A 197 18.07 9.34 0.47
C ALA A 197 18.57 10.75 0.06
N VAL A 198 18.85 10.95 -1.23
CA VAL A 198 19.29 12.26 -1.76
C VAL A 198 18.21 13.33 -1.59
N ALA A 199 16.94 13.03 -1.90
CA ALA A 199 15.84 13.97 -1.72
C ALA A 199 15.63 14.38 -0.26
N SER A 200 15.80 13.42 0.67
CA SER A 200 15.69 13.67 2.11
C SER A 200 16.85 14.51 2.67
N LEU A 201 18.05 14.38 2.10
CA LEU A 201 19.24 15.13 2.49
C LEU A 201 19.40 16.47 1.76
N ALA A 202 18.59 16.75 0.74
CA ALA A 202 18.63 18.01 -0.01
C ALA A 202 18.28 19.22 0.87
N GLN A 203 18.86 20.38 0.55
CA GLN A 203 18.55 21.66 1.20
C GLN A 203 18.23 22.73 0.13
N PRO A 204 16.98 23.25 0.06
CA PRO A 204 15.80 22.82 0.82
C PRO A 204 15.41 21.36 0.51
N ARG A 205 14.73 20.70 1.44
CA ARG A 205 14.31 19.31 1.29
C ARG A 205 13.36 19.19 0.12
N ILE A 206 13.54 18.13 -0.68
CA ILE A 206 12.69 17.87 -1.83
C ILE A 206 11.70 16.77 -1.45
N LEU A 207 10.41 17.12 -1.46
CA LEU A 207 9.32 16.18 -1.22
C LEU A 207 9.04 15.44 -2.52
N LEU A 208 9.41 14.17 -2.57
CA LEU A 208 9.01 13.28 -3.64
C LEU A 208 7.62 12.70 -3.35
N PRO A 209 6.79 12.46 -4.37
CA PRO A 209 5.55 11.73 -4.20
C PRO A 209 5.79 10.41 -3.49
N ILE A 210 4.88 10.01 -2.59
CA ILE A 210 4.93 8.70 -1.93
C ILE A 210 4.52 7.65 -2.97
N THR A 211 5.46 7.24 -3.81
CA THR A 211 5.27 6.15 -4.76
C THR A 211 5.75 4.86 -4.12
N GLY A 212 4.82 3.92 -3.90
CA GLY A 212 5.16 2.60 -3.39
C GLY A 212 6.05 1.83 -4.37
N PHE A 213 7.31 1.61 -4.02
CA PHE A 213 8.23 0.80 -4.83
C PHE A 213 8.25 -0.63 -4.31
N SER A 214 7.47 -1.51 -4.93
CA SER A 214 7.40 -2.93 -4.53
C SER A 214 8.42 -3.82 -5.27
N TRP A 215 9.65 -3.34 -5.51
CA TRP A 215 10.69 -4.07 -6.25
C TRP A 215 10.97 -5.47 -5.70
N TYR A 216 10.65 -5.72 -4.44
CA TYR A 216 10.92 -6.96 -3.75
C TYR A 216 9.94 -8.08 -4.06
N ARG A 217 8.73 -7.77 -4.53
CA ARG A 217 7.62 -8.72 -4.61
C ARG A 217 7.95 -9.88 -5.56
N ASP A 218 8.01 -11.09 -5.02
CA ASP A 218 8.30 -12.34 -5.74
C ASP A 218 9.67 -12.39 -6.47
N TYR A 219 10.49 -11.33 -6.37
CA TYR A 219 11.80 -11.23 -7.00
C TYR A 219 12.94 -11.31 -5.98
N ILE A 220 12.76 -10.73 -4.79
CA ILE A 220 13.73 -10.79 -3.70
C ILE A 220 13.17 -11.77 -2.66
N LYS A 221 13.66 -13.02 -2.69
CA LYS A 221 13.22 -14.02 -1.72
C LYS A 221 13.67 -13.64 -0.30
N PRO A 222 12.77 -13.71 0.70
CA PRO A 222 13.16 -13.66 2.10
C PRO A 222 14.28 -14.65 2.39
N GLY A 223 15.38 -14.18 2.98
CA GLY A 223 16.58 -14.99 3.27
C GLY A 223 17.70 -14.94 2.22
N GLY A 224 17.56 -14.17 1.13
CA GLY A 224 18.63 -13.99 0.12
C GLY A 224 19.80 -13.12 0.61
N GLU A 225 20.98 -13.21 -0.03
CA GLU A 225 22.23 -12.54 0.39
C GLU A 225 22.13 -11.02 0.58
N PHE A 226 21.17 -10.35 -0.09
CA PHE A 226 20.84 -8.93 0.16
C PHE A 226 20.51 -8.63 1.64
N ASN A 227 19.98 -9.62 2.36
CA ASN A 227 19.61 -9.52 3.77
C ASN A 227 20.78 -9.30 4.72
N GLN A 228 22.00 -9.64 4.31
CA GLN A 228 23.16 -9.52 5.19
C GLN A 228 23.80 -8.12 5.10
N LEU A 229 23.48 -7.32 4.07
CA LEU A 229 24.36 -6.21 3.64
C LEU A 229 23.87 -4.81 3.83
N LEU A 230 22.57 -4.63 4.06
CA LEU A 230 22.04 -3.35 4.55
C LEU A 230 22.51 -3.01 5.98
N GLY A 231 23.50 -3.74 6.51
CA GLY A 231 23.97 -3.68 7.88
C GLY A 231 25.09 -2.66 7.96
N PHE A 232 24.99 -1.76 8.94
CA PHE A 232 26.10 -0.91 9.34
C PHE A 232 27.32 -1.76 9.68
N SER A 233 28.25 -1.90 8.73
CA SER A 233 29.61 -2.33 9.02
C SER A 233 30.55 -1.46 8.19
N PRO A 234 31.03 -0.32 8.74
CA PRO A 234 32.27 0.26 8.26
C PRO A 234 33.38 -0.74 8.56
N LYS A 235 34.32 -0.91 7.62
CA LYS A 235 35.65 -1.42 7.95
C LYS A 235 36.18 -0.61 9.13
N ALA A 236 36.25 -1.21 10.31
CA ALA A 236 36.99 -0.66 11.44
C ALA A 236 38.48 -0.76 11.11
N GLY A 237 38.98 0.20 10.32
CA GLY A 237 40.38 0.56 10.28
C GLY A 237 40.66 1.61 11.37
N PRO A 238 41.87 1.66 11.93
CA PRO A 238 42.20 2.52 13.06
C PRO A 238 42.11 4.04 12.81
N GLU A 239 41.73 4.48 11.61
CA GLU A 239 41.78 5.90 11.20
C GLU A 239 40.44 6.52 10.78
N ASN A 240 39.30 5.83 10.91
CA ASN A 240 37.98 6.40 10.55
C ASN A 240 36.99 6.39 11.73
N THR A 241 37.20 7.28 12.70
CA THR A 241 36.17 7.67 13.67
C THR A 241 35.19 8.66 13.03
N LEU A 242 34.34 8.16 12.13
CA LEU A 242 33.08 8.84 11.81
C LEU A 242 32.09 8.56 12.95
N THR A 243 31.82 9.58 13.78
CA THR A 243 30.73 9.52 14.77
C THR A 243 29.40 9.55 14.02
N TRP A 244 28.84 8.38 13.73
CA TRP A 244 27.49 8.28 13.18
C TRP A 244 26.46 8.64 14.26
N PRO A 245 25.45 9.47 13.95
CA PRO A 245 24.31 9.63 14.83
C PRO A 245 23.62 8.27 15.03
N ARG A 246 23.04 8.05 16.21
CA ARG A 246 22.27 6.83 16.49
C ARG A 246 21.21 6.63 15.40
N PRO A 247 21.13 5.46 14.75
CA PRO A 247 20.17 5.24 13.69
C PRO A 247 18.74 5.35 14.24
N GLU A 248 17.88 6.03 13.49
CA GLU A 248 16.47 6.15 13.84
C GLU A 248 15.72 4.85 13.57
N ILE A 249 14.60 4.64 14.26
CA ILE A 249 13.75 3.44 14.06
C ILE A 249 13.26 3.31 12.61
N THR A 250 13.08 4.43 11.90
CA THR A 250 12.78 4.47 10.46
C THR A 250 13.89 3.82 9.62
N THR A 251 15.15 4.13 9.94
CA THR A 251 16.32 3.53 9.28
C THR A 251 16.41 2.04 9.58
N VAL A 252 16.22 1.65 10.84
CA VAL A 252 16.22 0.23 11.25
C VAL A 252 15.09 -0.53 10.56
N GLN A 253 13.88 0.02 10.49
CA GLN A 253 12.76 -0.59 9.77
C GLN A 253 13.07 -0.82 8.29
N ARG A 254 13.71 0.16 7.61
CA ARG A 254 14.14 -0.01 6.22
C ARG A 254 15.15 -1.14 6.08
N THR A 255 16.17 -1.13 6.92
CA THR A 255 17.24 -2.12 6.92
C THR A 255 16.76 -3.53 7.20
N LEU A 256 15.78 -3.69 8.10
CA LEU A 256 15.27 -4.98 8.55
C LEU A 256 14.17 -5.54 7.64
N HIS A 257 13.52 -4.71 6.82
CA HIS A 257 12.35 -5.12 6.05
C HIS A 257 12.59 -6.41 5.26
N PHE A 258 13.72 -6.54 4.57
CA PHE A 258 14.02 -7.72 3.77
C PHE A 258 14.62 -8.89 4.57
N ARG A 259 15.10 -8.64 5.79
CA ARG A 259 15.92 -9.58 6.57
C ARG A 259 15.13 -10.72 7.20
N THR A 260 15.88 -11.70 7.67
CA THR A 260 15.45 -12.78 8.56
C THR A 260 16.39 -12.86 9.77
N VAL A 261 15.96 -13.58 10.81
CA VAL A 261 16.83 -14.03 11.90
C VAL A 261 16.84 -15.55 11.95
N SER A 262 17.97 -16.15 12.31
CA SER A 262 18.07 -17.61 12.48
C SER A 262 17.24 -18.11 13.66
N VAL A 263 17.05 -17.26 14.67
CA VAL A 263 16.20 -17.52 15.84
C VAL A 263 15.20 -16.36 15.98
N PRO A 264 13.90 -16.57 15.73
CA PRO A 264 12.89 -15.52 15.79
C PRO A 264 12.89 -14.73 17.12
N ALA A 265 13.12 -15.41 18.24
CA ALA A 265 13.16 -14.79 19.57
C ALA A 265 14.35 -13.84 19.81
N ASP A 266 15.34 -13.84 18.93
CA ASP A 266 16.53 -12.98 19.03
C ASP A 266 16.40 -11.69 18.22
N GLU A 267 15.34 -11.53 17.42
CA GLU A 267 15.08 -10.28 16.67
C GLU A 267 15.15 -9.03 17.57
N PRO A 268 14.50 -8.97 18.75
CA PRO A 268 14.58 -7.80 19.62
C PRO A 268 16.01 -7.50 20.11
N LEU A 269 16.86 -8.51 20.25
CA LEU A 269 18.27 -8.38 20.68
C LEU A 269 19.15 -7.84 19.54
N CYS A 270 18.85 -8.23 18.30
CA CYS A 270 19.48 -7.66 17.11
C CYS A 270 19.10 -6.18 16.96
N ILE A 271 17.81 -5.86 17.12
CA ILE A 271 17.30 -4.48 17.07
C ILE A 271 17.95 -3.62 18.16
N SER A 272 18.07 -4.13 19.39
CA SER A 272 18.67 -3.38 20.50
C SER A 272 20.12 -3.02 20.23
N THR A 273 20.87 -3.89 19.56
CA THR A 273 22.25 -3.61 19.15
C THR A 273 22.31 -2.50 18.09
N LEU A 274 21.37 -2.49 17.14
CA LEU A 274 21.30 -1.45 16.11
C LEU A 274 20.91 -0.08 16.68
N LEU A 275 19.94 -0.05 17.59
CA LEU A 275 19.43 1.19 18.20
C LEU A 275 20.21 1.61 19.47
N ASN A 276 21.21 0.82 19.88
CA ASN A 276 21.98 1.02 21.11
C ASN A 276 21.10 1.08 22.38
N LEU A 277 20.13 0.16 22.49
CA LEU A 277 19.26 -0.04 23.66
C LEU A 277 19.89 -1.04 24.64
N ASP A 278 19.41 -1.08 25.90
CA ASP A 278 19.86 -2.06 26.90
C ASP A 278 19.43 -3.49 26.55
N THR A 279 20.31 -4.22 25.85
CA THR A 279 20.13 -5.62 25.48
C THR A 279 19.94 -6.53 26.70
N LYS A 280 20.53 -6.22 27.87
CA LYS A 280 20.37 -7.06 29.07
C LYS A 280 18.94 -6.98 29.61
N TYR A 281 18.34 -5.79 29.58
CA TYR A 281 16.94 -5.62 29.93
C TYR A 281 16.04 -6.44 28.99
N ILE A 282 16.26 -6.36 27.68
CA ILE A 282 15.46 -7.08 26.68
C ILE A 282 15.60 -8.59 26.84
N ALA A 283 16.82 -9.11 27.03
CA ALA A 283 17.11 -10.54 27.16
C ALA A 283 16.39 -11.24 28.34
N GLN A 284 15.96 -10.49 29.35
CA GLN A 284 15.16 -11.02 30.47
C GLN A 284 13.71 -11.37 30.09
N GLY A 285 13.25 -11.03 28.86
CA GLY A 285 11.95 -11.46 28.36
C GLY A 285 11.89 -12.99 28.19
N GLN A 286 10.78 -13.59 28.62
CA GLN A 286 10.59 -15.05 28.68
C GLN A 286 10.50 -15.70 27.29
N ASP A 287 9.95 -14.99 26.32
CA ASP A 287 9.75 -15.43 24.94
C ASP A 287 9.94 -14.27 23.95
N ALA A 288 9.74 -14.54 22.65
CA ALA A 288 9.86 -13.55 21.59
C ALA A 288 8.97 -12.31 21.79
N ASN A 289 7.71 -12.51 22.19
CA ASN A 289 6.76 -11.41 22.41
C ASN A 289 7.20 -10.55 23.59
N HIS A 290 7.55 -11.15 24.73
CA HIS A 290 8.00 -10.43 25.92
C HIS A 290 9.32 -9.68 25.70
N ARG A 291 10.23 -10.22 24.87
CA ARG A 291 11.44 -9.50 24.45
C ARG A 291 11.10 -8.32 23.53
N MET A 292 10.17 -8.50 22.60
CA MET A 292 9.72 -7.42 21.71
C MET A 292 9.00 -6.31 22.48
N ILE A 293 8.16 -6.66 23.46
CA ILE A 293 7.54 -5.72 24.40
C ILE A 293 8.61 -4.87 25.09
N ARG A 294 9.63 -5.50 25.67
CA ARG A 294 10.73 -4.79 26.35
C ARG A 294 11.52 -3.87 25.41
N MET A 295 11.66 -4.25 24.14
CA MET A 295 12.27 -3.38 23.11
C MET A 295 11.43 -2.13 22.90
N TRP A 296 10.10 -2.28 22.74
CA TRP A 296 9.17 -1.16 22.60
C TRP A 296 9.14 -0.25 23.84
N GLU A 297 9.19 -0.82 25.06
CA GLU A 297 9.29 -0.05 26.31
C GLU A 297 10.55 0.83 26.36
N LEU A 298 11.71 0.27 26.01
CA LEU A 298 12.97 1.02 25.98
C LEU A 298 12.94 2.09 24.89
N LEU A 299 12.45 1.76 23.70
CA LEU A 299 12.35 2.71 22.60
C LEU A 299 11.46 3.90 22.98
N ALA A 300 10.29 3.63 23.57
CA ALA A 300 9.38 4.67 24.05
C ALA A 300 10.03 5.54 25.13
N ARG A 301 10.76 4.93 26.08
CA ARG A 301 11.45 5.66 27.14
C ARG A 301 12.55 6.58 26.60
N GLU A 302 13.35 6.10 25.65
CA GLU A 302 14.44 6.90 25.06
C GLU A 302 13.94 8.03 24.16
N LYS A 303 12.83 7.82 23.46
CA LYS A 303 12.28 8.78 22.49
C LYS A 303 11.15 9.64 23.05
N GLY A 304 10.73 9.42 24.31
CA GLY A 304 9.61 10.14 24.95
C GLY A 304 8.22 9.68 24.50
N GLY A 305 8.15 8.59 23.73
CA GLY A 305 6.91 8.02 23.20
C GLY A 305 7.15 7.23 21.91
N ILE A 306 6.06 6.76 21.29
CA ILE A 306 6.03 6.05 20.01
C ILE A 306 5.12 6.82 19.05
N PRO A 307 5.44 7.00 17.76
CA PRO A 307 4.54 7.66 16.82
C PRO A 307 3.13 7.03 16.83
N ALA A 308 2.09 7.81 17.13
CA ALA A 308 0.72 7.29 17.21
C ALA A 308 0.25 6.69 15.88
N ARG A 309 0.82 7.15 14.76
CA ARG A 309 0.59 6.64 13.40
C ARG A 309 0.77 5.12 13.27
N LEU A 310 1.53 4.51 14.18
CA LEU A 310 1.76 3.08 14.21
C LEU A 310 0.45 2.26 14.23
N VAL A 311 -0.60 2.76 14.87
CA VAL A 311 -1.90 2.06 14.98
C VAL A 311 -2.63 1.91 13.63
N PHE A 312 -2.27 2.68 12.61
CA PHE A 312 -2.84 2.60 11.26
C PHE A 312 -2.14 1.57 10.37
N TYR A 313 -0.87 1.29 10.65
CA TYR A 313 0.01 0.46 9.82
C TYR A 313 0.54 -0.73 10.60
N LEU A 314 -0.37 -1.68 10.85
CA LEU A 314 -0.09 -2.88 11.62
C LEU A 314 -0.63 -4.11 10.88
N ASP A 315 0.29 -5.02 10.55
CA ASP A 315 0.03 -6.32 9.95
C ASP A 315 -0.15 -7.39 11.01
N GLU A 316 0.94 -7.81 11.67
CA GLU A 316 0.90 -8.81 12.73
C GLU A 316 1.26 -8.19 14.08
N PRO A 317 0.28 -7.98 14.96
CA PRO A 317 0.51 -7.42 16.28
C PRO A 317 1.14 -8.43 17.24
N ILE A 318 1.76 -7.93 18.30
CA ILE A 318 2.08 -8.74 19.47
C ILE A 318 0.77 -9.21 20.09
N ASP A 319 0.53 -10.53 20.16
CA ASP A 319 -0.67 -11.07 20.81
C ASP A 319 -0.51 -11.15 22.33
N VAL A 320 -0.37 -9.99 22.96
CA VAL A 320 -0.37 -9.81 24.41
C VAL A 320 -1.27 -8.63 24.74
N PRO A 321 -2.26 -8.77 25.65
CA PRO A 321 -3.12 -7.65 26.05
C PRO A 321 -2.32 -6.42 26.51
N GLY A 322 -2.71 -5.25 26.01
CA GLY A 322 -2.03 -3.97 26.22
C GLY A 322 -0.91 -3.69 25.21
N TRP A 323 -0.58 -4.64 24.34
CA TRP A 323 0.51 -4.55 23.36
C TRP A 323 0.07 -4.90 21.94
N ARG A 324 -1.22 -5.15 21.69
CA ARG A 324 -1.74 -5.51 20.35
C ARG A 324 -1.72 -4.36 19.35
N TRP A 325 -1.31 -3.17 19.78
CA TRP A 325 -1.03 -2.03 18.92
C TRP A 325 0.37 -2.12 18.31
N ALA A 326 1.29 -2.89 18.92
CA ALA A 326 2.69 -2.93 18.55
C ALA A 326 2.99 -4.06 17.55
N PRO A 327 3.87 -3.84 16.55
CA PRO A 327 4.30 -4.88 15.63
C PRO A 327 5.03 -6.00 16.37
N ARG A 328 4.68 -7.25 16.05
CA ARG A 328 5.39 -8.44 16.53
C ARG A 328 6.80 -8.53 15.97
N SER A 329 7.01 -7.99 14.77
CA SER A 329 8.28 -8.01 14.06
C SER A 329 8.48 -6.75 13.21
N LEU A 330 9.72 -6.31 13.06
CA LEU A 330 10.15 -5.33 12.06
C LEU A 330 10.56 -6.01 10.75
N LEU A 331 10.74 -7.34 10.74
CA LEU A 331 11.06 -8.15 9.56
C LEU A 331 9.80 -8.36 8.71
N ALA A 332 9.88 -8.22 7.39
CA ALA A 332 8.75 -8.59 6.51
C ALA A 332 8.63 -10.11 6.35
N SER A 333 9.77 -10.81 6.41
CA SER A 333 9.85 -12.27 6.30
C SER A 333 9.16 -13.03 7.43
N ALA A 334 8.95 -12.37 8.57
CA ALA A 334 8.32 -12.97 9.74
C ALA A 334 6.78 -12.90 9.69
N VAL A 335 6.20 -12.28 8.67
CA VAL A 335 4.75 -12.10 8.49
C VAL A 335 4.24 -13.11 7.47
N ASP A 336 3.22 -13.88 7.82
CA ASP A 336 2.73 -14.99 7.02
C ASP A 336 1.99 -14.52 5.77
N ASP A 337 1.21 -13.43 5.89
CA ASP A 337 0.43 -12.85 4.80
C ASP A 337 0.62 -11.32 4.70
N PRO A 338 1.79 -10.85 4.22
CA PRO A 338 2.15 -9.44 4.29
C PRO A 338 1.26 -8.59 3.38
N VAL A 339 0.82 -7.45 3.92
CA VAL A 339 0.03 -6.42 3.21
C VAL A 339 0.73 -5.07 3.19
N LEU A 340 1.54 -4.81 4.23
CA LEU A 340 2.34 -3.60 4.32
C LEU A 340 3.65 -3.78 3.57
N GLY A 341 3.90 -2.95 2.57
CA GLY A 341 5.20 -2.86 1.92
C GLY A 341 6.20 -2.08 2.76
N LEU A 342 7.40 -1.93 2.19
CA LEU A 342 8.48 -1.17 2.82
C LEU A 342 8.02 0.24 3.19
N ASP A 343 7.40 0.95 2.25
CA ASP A 343 6.98 2.32 2.46
C ASP A 343 5.93 2.43 3.56
N GLU A 344 4.88 1.60 3.56
CA GLU A 344 3.89 1.61 4.64
C GLU A 344 4.51 1.29 6.01
N ARG A 345 5.43 0.31 6.08
CA ARG A 345 6.13 -0.03 7.33
C ARG A 345 7.03 1.08 7.82
N VAL A 346 7.62 1.87 6.93
CA VAL A 346 8.43 3.04 7.30
C VAL A 346 7.55 4.21 7.70
N MET A 347 6.45 4.44 6.98
CA MET A 347 5.51 5.53 7.23
C MET A 347 4.96 5.50 8.65
N ARG A 348 4.80 4.31 9.25
CA ARG A 348 4.35 4.15 10.64
C ARG A 348 5.25 4.81 11.69
N PHE A 349 6.50 5.12 11.33
CA PHE A 349 7.46 5.82 12.19
C PHE A 349 7.82 7.23 11.68
N HIS A 350 7.21 7.68 10.58
CA HIS A 350 7.55 8.97 10.00
C HIS A 350 7.05 10.11 10.88
N VAL A 351 7.97 10.98 11.29
CA VAL A 351 7.72 12.27 11.97
C VAL A 351 8.18 13.37 11.03
N ASP A 352 7.36 14.38 10.77
CA ASP A 352 7.75 15.50 9.90
C ASP A 352 8.81 16.37 10.61
N PRO A 353 10.03 16.50 10.07
CA PRO A 353 11.08 17.30 10.67
C PRO A 353 10.77 18.80 10.70
N ALA A 354 9.89 19.29 9.82
CA ALA A 354 9.54 20.70 9.74
C ALA A 354 8.63 21.15 10.90
N ASP A 355 7.94 20.19 11.53
CA ASP A 355 7.21 20.41 12.76
C ASP A 355 7.27 19.13 13.63
N PRO A 356 8.28 18.97 14.49
CA PRO A 356 8.39 17.81 15.38
C PRO A 356 7.18 17.60 16.31
N ASN A 357 6.30 18.61 16.42
CA ASN A 357 5.08 18.57 17.22
C ASN A 357 3.80 18.28 16.40
N THR A 358 3.89 18.11 15.07
CA THR A 358 2.68 17.83 14.26
C THR A 358 2.09 16.45 14.50
N PHE A 359 2.91 15.45 14.88
CA PHE A 359 2.42 14.09 15.08
C PHE A 359 2.40 13.71 16.55
N PRO A 360 1.23 13.36 17.10
CA PRO A 360 1.11 13.01 18.50
C PRO A 360 1.92 11.72 18.77
N LEU A 361 2.84 11.79 19.72
CA LEU A 361 3.46 10.60 20.28
C LEU A 361 2.43 9.90 21.18
N GLY A 362 2.30 8.60 20.99
CA GLY A 362 1.63 7.70 21.91
C GLY A 362 2.54 7.29 23.06
N VAL A 363 1.92 7.05 24.21
CA VAL A 363 2.60 6.59 25.42
C VAL A 363 2.13 5.16 25.74
N PRO A 364 3.04 4.17 25.76
CA PRO A 364 2.67 2.82 26.18
C PRO A 364 2.12 2.80 27.61
N THR A 365 1.04 2.07 27.82
CA THR A 365 0.43 1.81 29.14
C THR A 365 0.17 0.32 29.30
N LEU A 366 -0.16 -0.12 30.52
CA LEU A 366 -0.56 -1.52 30.76
C LEU A 366 -1.84 -1.93 30.00
N LEU A 367 -2.63 -0.96 29.53
CA LEU A 367 -3.91 -1.19 28.86
C LEU A 367 -3.83 -1.05 27.34
N GLY A 368 -2.72 -0.55 26.79
CA GLY A 368 -2.60 -0.20 25.37
C GLY A 368 -1.72 1.03 25.12
N LEU A 369 -1.60 1.45 23.86
CA LEU A 369 -0.96 2.71 23.50
C LEU A 369 -1.92 3.87 23.70
N LYS A 370 -1.59 4.77 24.62
CA LYS A 370 -2.35 5.99 24.82
C LYS A 370 -2.00 7.02 23.76
N VAL A 371 -2.97 7.43 22.93
CA VAL A 371 -2.78 8.35 21.81
C VAL A 371 -3.80 9.49 21.85
N ASN A 372 -3.44 10.65 21.30
CA ASN A 372 -4.34 11.79 21.08
C ASN A 372 -4.64 11.89 19.59
N LEU A 373 -5.78 11.36 19.13
CA LEU A 373 -6.13 11.30 17.71
C LEU A 373 -7.58 11.78 17.50
N PRO A 374 -7.85 12.49 16.39
CA PRO A 374 -9.22 12.73 15.96
C PRO A 374 -9.90 11.42 15.54
N GLY A 375 -11.23 11.39 15.59
CA GLY A 375 -11.99 10.22 15.19
C GLY A 375 -13.50 10.43 15.22
N TYR A 376 -14.22 9.46 14.67
CA TYR A 376 -15.68 9.41 14.68
C TYR A 376 -16.17 8.17 15.43
N ARG A 377 -17.29 8.33 16.13
CA ARG A 377 -18.18 7.22 16.50
C ARG A 377 -18.98 6.81 15.27
N ILE A 378 -19.07 5.50 15.04
CA ILE A 378 -19.86 4.93 13.96
C ILE A 378 -21.10 4.29 14.57
N ALA A 379 -22.28 4.74 14.13
CA ALA A 379 -23.55 4.24 14.62
C ALA A 379 -24.36 3.62 13.48
N PRO A 380 -24.65 2.30 13.53
CA PRO A 380 -25.62 1.69 12.63
C PRO A 380 -27.04 2.09 13.06
N THR A 381 -27.90 2.35 12.08
CA THR A 381 -29.30 2.71 12.29
C THR A 381 -30.17 1.97 11.29
N PRO A 382 -31.27 1.32 11.70
CA PRO A 382 -32.23 0.76 10.76
C PRO A 382 -32.70 1.80 9.75
N ILE A 383 -33.03 1.37 8.51
CA ILE A 383 -33.54 2.27 7.47
C ILE A 383 -34.79 3.01 7.97
N LEU A 384 -35.68 2.28 8.63
CA LEU A 384 -36.87 2.82 9.30
C LEU A 384 -36.91 2.39 10.78
N PRO A 385 -37.43 3.24 11.69
CA PRO A 385 -37.57 2.88 13.09
C PRO A 385 -38.34 1.56 13.29
N GLY A 386 -37.78 0.65 14.10
CA GLY A 386 -38.39 -0.65 14.42
C GLY A 386 -38.01 -1.80 13.49
N MET A 387 -37.29 -1.54 12.40
CA MET A 387 -36.75 -2.59 11.53
C MET A 387 -35.42 -3.17 12.06
N PRO A 388 -35.05 -4.40 11.65
CA PRO A 388 -33.69 -4.89 11.83
C PRO A 388 -32.68 -4.07 10.98
N LEU A 389 -31.38 -4.15 11.31
CA LEU A 389 -30.31 -3.51 10.52
C LEU A 389 -30.18 -4.09 9.11
N HIS A 390 -30.62 -5.31 8.88
CA HIS A 390 -30.60 -5.92 7.55
C HIS A 390 -31.99 -6.49 7.25
N PRO A 391 -32.92 -5.67 6.73
CA PRO A 391 -34.29 -6.11 6.45
C PRO A 391 -34.37 -7.02 5.23
N TRP A 392 -33.34 -7.02 4.37
CA TRP A 392 -33.30 -7.76 3.11
C TRP A 392 -32.10 -8.70 3.02
N PRO A 393 -31.95 -9.66 3.96
CA PRO A 393 -30.92 -10.69 3.82
C PRO A 393 -31.17 -11.49 2.54
N ASP A 394 -30.11 -11.96 1.90
CA ASP A 394 -30.10 -12.89 0.75
C ASP A 394 -30.76 -12.39 -0.56
N VAL A 395 -31.47 -11.26 -0.55
CA VAL A 395 -32.03 -10.61 -1.76
C VAL A 395 -30.95 -10.39 -2.82
N ILE A 396 -29.73 -10.10 -2.37
CA ILE A 396 -28.51 -10.15 -3.16
C ILE A 396 -27.49 -11.02 -2.40
N ASN A 397 -26.43 -11.46 -3.09
CA ASN A 397 -25.25 -12.02 -2.44
C ASN A 397 -24.19 -10.91 -2.31
N PRO A 398 -24.23 -10.07 -1.25
CA PRO A 398 -23.36 -8.92 -1.17
C PRO A 398 -21.94 -9.37 -0.83
N THR A 399 -21.00 -8.99 -1.69
CA THR A 399 -19.59 -8.92 -1.28
C THR A 399 -19.34 -7.52 -0.75
N GLU A 400 -18.83 -7.42 0.48
CA GLU A 400 -18.45 -6.15 1.08
C GLU A 400 -17.22 -5.58 0.36
N ASP A 401 -17.47 -4.69 -0.61
CA ASP A 401 -16.47 -3.87 -1.26
C ASP A 401 -16.26 -2.54 -0.55
N GLN A 402 -17.34 -1.94 -0.06
CA GLN A 402 -17.34 -0.71 0.71
C GLN A 402 -18.56 -0.62 1.63
N VAL A 403 -18.43 0.16 2.71
CA VAL A 403 -19.55 0.60 3.56
C VAL A 403 -19.71 2.10 3.40
N LEU A 404 -20.91 2.55 3.06
CA LEU A 404 -21.21 3.97 2.95
C LEU A 404 -21.65 4.53 4.29
N VAL A 405 -21.07 5.66 4.66
CA VAL A 405 -21.32 6.31 5.94
C VAL A 405 -21.60 7.79 5.72
N ARG A 406 -22.49 8.35 6.53
CA ARG A 406 -22.90 9.76 6.43
C ARG A 406 -22.51 10.50 7.70
N GLU A 407 -21.76 11.59 7.54
CA GLU A 407 -21.48 12.49 8.65
C GLU A 407 -22.74 13.28 9.03
N GLU A 408 -23.13 13.20 10.29
CA GLU A 408 -24.42 13.76 10.74
C GLU A 408 -24.43 15.29 10.75
N THR A 409 -23.28 15.92 11.02
CA THR A 409 -23.16 17.38 11.15
C THR A 409 -23.16 18.09 9.80
N THR A 410 -22.42 17.56 8.83
CA THR A 410 -22.26 18.17 7.50
C THR A 410 -23.17 17.57 6.44
N GLY A 411 -23.71 16.37 6.70
CA GLY A 411 -24.48 15.59 5.75
C GLY A 411 -23.63 14.93 4.64
N ARG A 412 -22.30 15.06 4.68
CA ARG A 412 -21.40 14.52 3.65
C ARG A 412 -21.29 13.00 3.74
N TRP A 413 -21.17 12.36 2.58
CA TRP A 413 -20.96 10.93 2.47
C TRP A 413 -19.47 10.56 2.34
N PHE A 414 -19.12 9.45 2.98
CA PHE A 414 -17.83 8.79 2.87
C PHE A 414 -18.04 7.31 2.55
N ARG A 415 -17.03 6.70 1.94
CA ARG A 415 -16.92 5.24 1.83
C ARG A 415 -15.79 4.75 2.73
N ILE A 416 -16.03 3.62 3.39
CA ILE A 416 -15.04 2.88 4.15
C ILE A 416 -14.76 1.57 3.41
N MET A 417 -13.49 1.28 3.15
CA MET A 417 -13.04 0.05 2.49
C MET A 417 -12.03 -0.69 3.37
N ASP A 418 -12.04 -2.01 3.31
CA ASP A 418 -11.08 -2.82 4.04
C ASP A 418 -9.69 -2.73 3.39
N TRP A 419 -8.70 -2.20 4.12
CA TRP A 419 -7.36 -1.99 3.57
C TRP A 419 -6.74 -3.28 3.05
N TYR A 420 -6.89 -4.36 3.82
CA TYR A 420 -6.34 -5.67 3.50
C TYR A 420 -6.90 -6.19 2.17
N ARG A 421 -8.24 -6.25 2.07
CA ARG A 421 -8.94 -6.67 0.86
C ARG A 421 -8.57 -5.79 -0.32
N SER A 422 -8.60 -4.46 -0.18
CA SER A 422 -8.25 -3.52 -1.26
C SER A 422 -6.83 -3.74 -1.80
N LYS A 423 -5.86 -4.04 -0.93
CA LYS A 423 -4.48 -4.31 -1.34
C LYS A 423 -4.32 -5.69 -1.99
N LYS A 424 -5.10 -6.69 -1.61
CA LYS A 424 -5.01 -8.05 -2.17
C LYS A 424 -5.83 -8.25 -3.45
N LEU A 425 -6.90 -7.47 -3.62
CA LEU A 425 -7.86 -7.60 -4.73
C LEU A 425 -7.22 -7.68 -6.13
N PRO A 426 -6.21 -6.86 -6.48
CA PRO A 426 -5.57 -6.92 -7.80
C PRO A 426 -4.84 -8.25 -8.07
N PHE A 427 -4.53 -9.01 -7.02
CA PHE A 427 -3.65 -10.18 -7.07
C PHE A 427 -4.38 -11.49 -6.85
N TRP A 428 -5.57 -11.45 -6.26
CA TRP A 428 -6.40 -12.63 -6.09
C TRP A 428 -7.13 -12.99 -7.38
N THR A 429 -7.11 -14.28 -7.70
CA THR A 429 -8.05 -14.91 -8.63
C THR A 429 -9.48 -14.79 -8.10
N ARG A 430 -10.47 -14.94 -8.99
CA ARG A 430 -11.90 -14.95 -8.58
C ARG A 430 -12.18 -15.97 -7.47
N LYS A 431 -11.58 -17.16 -7.55
CA LYS A 431 -11.75 -18.21 -6.53
C LYS A 431 -11.20 -17.78 -5.18
N GLN A 432 -10.02 -17.15 -5.14
CA GLN A 432 -9.42 -16.64 -3.91
C GLN A 432 -10.24 -15.50 -3.29
N ARG A 433 -10.77 -14.58 -4.12
CA ARG A 433 -11.67 -13.51 -3.66
C ARG A 433 -12.91 -14.07 -2.99
N LEU A 434 -13.60 -15.00 -3.65
CA LEU A 434 -14.80 -15.64 -3.11
C LEU A 434 -14.52 -16.41 -1.82
N ALA A 435 -13.39 -17.11 -1.74
CA ALA A 435 -12.99 -17.83 -0.53
C ALA A 435 -12.68 -16.88 0.63
N TYR A 436 -12.04 -15.74 0.37
CA TYR A 436 -11.79 -14.70 1.37
C TYR A 436 -13.10 -14.08 1.84
N ASP A 437 -13.97 -13.64 0.92
CA ASP A 437 -15.23 -12.99 1.24
C ASP A 437 -16.14 -13.91 2.08
N ALA A 438 -16.19 -15.21 1.74
CA ALA A 438 -16.91 -16.22 2.53
C ALA A 438 -16.32 -16.44 3.93
N ARG A 439 -14.99 -16.38 4.07
CA ARG A 439 -14.29 -16.61 5.34
C ARG A 439 -14.42 -15.41 6.28
N GLU A 440 -14.21 -14.21 5.77
CA GLU A 440 -14.23 -12.98 6.59
C GLU A 440 -15.67 -12.53 6.90
N ASN A 441 -16.60 -12.82 5.99
CA ASN A 441 -18.03 -12.58 6.15
C ASN A 441 -18.34 -11.11 6.50
N ASN A 442 -18.12 -10.18 5.56
CA ASN A 442 -18.43 -8.75 5.70
C ASN A 442 -17.87 -8.12 6.99
N PRO A 443 -16.53 -8.09 7.14
CA PRO A 443 -15.90 -7.72 8.39
C PRO A 443 -16.13 -6.27 8.83
N LEU A 444 -16.31 -5.31 7.92
CA LEU A 444 -16.60 -3.92 8.29
C LEU A 444 -18.02 -3.79 8.85
N CYS A 445 -19.03 -4.31 8.14
CA CYS A 445 -20.42 -4.34 8.59
C CYS A 445 -20.51 -5.04 9.94
N ARG A 446 -19.95 -6.25 10.09
CA ARG A 446 -19.94 -6.95 11.39
C ARG A 446 -19.38 -6.12 12.54
N ALA A 447 -18.31 -5.36 12.29
CA ALA A 447 -17.72 -4.50 13.30
C ALA A 447 -18.63 -3.30 13.61
N ILE A 448 -19.23 -2.70 12.60
CA ILE A 448 -20.13 -1.54 12.71
C ILE A 448 -21.45 -1.92 13.40
N ASP A 449 -22.03 -3.07 13.07
CA ASP A 449 -23.32 -3.58 13.58
C ASP A 449 -23.35 -3.78 15.10
N THR A 450 -22.17 -3.88 15.73
CA THR A 450 -22.04 -3.91 17.19
C THR A 450 -22.56 -2.65 17.88
N GLY A 451 -22.63 -1.52 17.16
CA GLY A 451 -22.95 -0.20 17.71
C GLY A 451 -21.85 0.42 18.58
N ASN A 452 -20.73 -0.29 18.81
CA ASN A 452 -19.61 0.17 19.64
C ASN A 452 -18.39 0.55 18.79
N CYS A 453 -18.58 0.75 17.49
CA CYS A 453 -17.49 0.98 16.56
C CYS A 453 -17.05 2.45 16.54
N ALA A 454 -15.75 2.68 16.35
CA ALA A 454 -15.19 3.99 16.10
C ALA A 454 -14.08 3.91 15.05
N ILE A 455 -13.76 5.06 14.46
CA ILE A 455 -12.69 5.19 13.48
C ILE A 455 -11.74 6.30 13.93
N LEU A 456 -10.46 5.95 14.01
CA LEU A 456 -9.39 6.89 14.35
C LEU A 456 -8.77 7.41 13.07
N LEU A 457 -8.37 8.68 13.07
CA LEU A 457 -7.79 9.38 11.93
C LEU A 457 -6.37 9.86 12.26
N ASP A 458 -5.49 9.85 11.26
CA ASP A 458 -4.07 10.22 11.42
C ASP A 458 -3.88 11.73 11.69
N ASN A 459 -4.69 12.59 11.07
CA ASN A 459 -4.70 14.03 11.32
C ASN A 459 -6.06 14.66 10.96
N GLU A 460 -6.24 15.95 11.30
CA GLU A 460 -7.45 16.72 10.96
C GLU A 460 -7.60 16.96 9.45
N LEU A 461 -6.49 17.09 8.72
CA LEU A 461 -6.45 17.31 7.27
C LEU A 461 -6.91 16.07 6.47
N ALA A 462 -6.97 14.90 7.10
CA ALA A 462 -7.57 13.69 6.53
C ALA A 462 -9.06 13.87 6.23
N ARG A 463 -9.69 14.93 6.75
CA ARG A 463 -11.07 15.32 6.42
C ARG A 463 -11.21 15.94 5.02
N ASP A 464 -10.12 16.45 4.43
CA ASP A 464 -10.15 17.26 3.19
C ASP A 464 -9.54 16.58 1.94
N HIS A 465 -8.84 15.44 2.06
CA HIS A 465 -8.33 14.72 0.87
C HIS A 465 -9.17 13.51 0.42
N SER A 466 -8.90 13.05 -0.80
CA SER A 466 -9.68 12.05 -1.55
C SER A 466 -9.70 10.65 -0.94
N ALA A 467 -8.66 10.18 -0.25
CA ALA A 467 -8.64 8.90 0.46
C ALA A 467 -7.51 8.83 1.51
N HIS A 468 -7.80 8.28 2.70
CA HIS A 468 -6.84 8.17 3.80
C HIS A 468 -6.94 6.84 4.53
N ILE A 469 -5.85 6.46 5.20
CA ILE A 469 -5.83 5.32 6.11
C ILE A 469 -6.38 5.72 7.46
N CYS A 470 -7.19 4.84 8.01
CA CYS A 470 -7.78 4.99 9.32
C CYS A 470 -7.73 3.66 10.08
N CYS A 471 -7.96 3.72 11.38
CA CYS A 471 -7.99 2.54 12.24
C CYS A 471 -9.41 2.34 12.75
N LEU A 472 -10.03 1.24 12.32
CA LEU A 472 -11.32 0.80 12.85
C LEU A 472 -11.09 0.12 14.19
N VAL A 473 -11.86 0.52 15.20
CA VAL A 473 -11.70 0.04 16.57
C VAL A 473 -13.05 -0.26 17.22
N GLN A 474 -13.07 -1.19 18.17
CA GLN A 474 -14.21 -1.43 19.07
C GLN A 474 -14.00 -0.70 20.38
N VAL A 475 -15.00 0.05 20.82
CA VAL A 475 -15.02 0.73 22.11
C VAL A 475 -15.42 -0.27 23.19
N GLU A 476 -14.54 -0.54 24.14
CA GLU A 476 -14.79 -1.51 25.20
C GLU A 476 -15.31 -0.86 26.47
N SER A 477 -14.65 0.22 26.91
CA SER A 477 -14.98 0.90 28.18
C SER A 477 -14.28 2.25 28.29
N ALA A 478 -14.76 3.08 29.22
CA ALA A 478 -14.00 4.24 29.68
C ALA A 478 -12.80 3.76 30.50
N ALA A 479 -11.61 4.23 30.17
CA ALA A 479 -10.42 3.97 30.97
C ALA A 479 -10.34 4.97 32.15
N PRO A 480 -9.58 4.65 33.22
CA PRO A 480 -9.38 5.57 34.34
C PRO A 480 -8.86 6.93 33.86
N ASP A 481 -9.27 8.00 34.56
CA ASP A 481 -8.74 9.34 34.33
C ASP A 481 -7.21 9.30 34.38
N ASP A 482 -6.57 9.95 33.42
CA ASP A 482 -5.11 10.05 33.43
C ASP A 482 -4.62 11.07 34.47
N VAL A 483 -3.31 11.10 34.71
CA VAL A 483 -2.67 12.04 35.65
C VAL A 483 -2.93 13.51 35.29
N ALA A 484 -3.29 13.80 34.03
CA ALA A 484 -3.61 15.12 33.52
C ALA A 484 -5.13 15.42 33.51
N GLY A 485 -5.98 14.52 34.02
CA GLY A 485 -7.43 14.67 34.11
C GLY A 485 -8.19 14.36 32.81
N HIS A 486 -7.54 13.79 31.78
CA HIS A 486 -8.25 13.34 30.58
C HIS A 486 -8.95 12.01 30.81
N ARG A 487 -10.05 11.79 30.10
CA ARG A 487 -10.84 10.55 30.08
C ARG A 487 -10.59 9.74 28.81
N PRO A 488 -9.52 8.94 28.74
CA PRO A 488 -9.28 8.10 27.57
C PRO A 488 -10.34 7.01 27.45
N LEU A 489 -10.63 6.64 26.20
CA LEU A 489 -11.48 5.49 25.89
C LEU A 489 -10.58 4.29 25.58
N LYS A 490 -10.82 3.17 26.26
CA LYS A 490 -10.16 1.91 25.90
C LYS A 490 -10.84 1.36 24.66
N VAL A 491 -10.03 1.13 23.64
CA VAL A 491 -10.49 0.60 22.36
C VAL A 491 -9.62 -0.58 21.94
N ARG A 492 -10.26 -1.61 21.38
CA ARG A 492 -9.56 -2.73 20.75
C ARG A 492 -9.45 -2.47 19.26
N ARG A 493 -8.26 -2.61 18.71
CA ARG A 493 -8.03 -2.52 17.28
C ARG A 493 -8.77 -3.66 16.56
N GLU A 494 -9.53 -3.32 15.52
CA GLU A 494 -10.14 -4.31 14.62
C GLU A 494 -9.32 -4.48 13.35
N ARG A 495 -9.15 -3.41 12.58
CA ARG A 495 -8.48 -3.45 11.28
C ARG A 495 -8.10 -2.08 10.76
N SER A 496 -7.17 -2.07 9.81
CA SER A 496 -6.89 -0.86 9.04
C SER A 496 -7.94 -0.73 7.94
N ALA A 497 -8.43 0.49 7.73
CA ALA A 497 -9.42 0.78 6.71
C ALA A 497 -9.00 1.99 5.88
N ILE A 498 -9.61 2.15 4.71
CA ILE A 498 -9.49 3.34 3.86
C ILE A 498 -10.79 4.10 3.97
N MET A 499 -10.72 5.39 4.33
CA MET A 499 -11.87 6.29 4.31
C MET A 499 -11.67 7.32 3.18
N ALA A 500 -12.68 7.48 2.34
CA ALA A 500 -12.64 8.38 1.19
C ALA A 500 -13.94 9.17 1.08
N ALA A 501 -13.83 10.50 0.91
CA ALA A 501 -14.98 11.37 0.69
C ALA A 501 -15.58 11.11 -0.70
N LEU A 502 -16.90 11.09 -0.79
CA LEU A 502 -17.60 10.99 -2.08
C LEU A 502 -17.55 12.35 -2.81
N THR A 503 -17.50 12.31 -4.14
CA THR A 503 -17.63 13.50 -4.98
C THR A 503 -19.03 14.10 -4.88
N ALA A 504 -19.22 15.34 -5.31
CA ALA A 504 -20.55 15.98 -5.28
C ALA A 504 -21.61 15.19 -6.07
N THR A 505 -21.23 14.59 -7.20
CA THR A 505 -22.10 13.73 -8.02
C THR A 505 -22.49 12.47 -7.26
N GLU A 506 -21.52 11.80 -6.64
CA GLU A 506 -21.76 10.59 -5.85
C GLU A 506 -22.61 10.87 -4.59
N ASN A 507 -22.41 12.00 -3.92
CA ASN A 507 -23.24 12.39 -2.77
C ASN A 507 -24.72 12.46 -3.16
N LYS A 508 -25.05 13.13 -4.28
CA LYS A 508 -26.42 13.22 -4.78
C LYS A 508 -27.00 11.85 -5.13
N LEU A 509 -26.19 11.00 -5.78
CA LEU A 509 -26.57 9.64 -6.10
C LEU A 509 -26.90 8.84 -4.83
N MET A 510 -26.07 8.95 -3.78
CA MET A 510 -26.29 8.24 -2.53
C MET A 510 -27.52 8.73 -1.76
N ASP A 511 -27.79 10.04 -1.73
CA ASP A 511 -29.03 10.56 -1.15
C ASP A 511 -30.26 10.05 -1.91
N PHE A 512 -30.18 9.98 -3.24
CA PHE A 512 -31.26 9.48 -4.07
C PHE A 512 -31.55 7.98 -3.81
N VAL A 513 -30.51 7.15 -3.84
CA VAL A 513 -30.62 5.70 -3.63
C VAL A 513 -31.07 5.38 -2.20
N LYS A 514 -30.66 6.18 -1.20
CA LYS A 514 -31.19 6.11 0.16
C LYS A 514 -32.70 6.34 0.18
N GLY A 515 -33.20 7.34 -0.56
CA GLY A 515 -34.64 7.59 -0.70
C GLY A 515 -35.40 6.41 -1.33
N LEU A 516 -34.81 5.75 -2.33
CA LEU A 516 -35.38 4.52 -2.89
C LEU A 516 -35.41 3.38 -1.88
N ALA A 517 -34.35 3.20 -1.10
CA ALA A 517 -34.30 2.20 -0.03
C ALA A 517 -35.39 2.46 1.04
N GLU A 518 -35.59 3.70 1.44
CA GLU A 518 -36.70 4.08 2.34
C GLU A 518 -38.08 3.80 1.73
N SER A 519 -38.24 3.97 0.41
CA SER A 519 -39.48 3.63 -0.31
C SER A 519 -39.76 2.13 -0.28
N VAL A 520 -38.76 1.31 -0.65
CA VAL A 520 -38.86 -0.16 -0.61
C VAL A 520 -39.12 -0.65 0.81
N ALA A 521 -38.49 -0.03 1.82
CA ALA A 521 -38.69 -0.39 3.22
C ALA A 521 -40.13 -0.09 3.71
N ARG A 522 -40.85 0.86 3.11
CA ARG A 522 -42.27 1.14 3.44
C ARG A 522 -43.25 0.25 2.68
N ASP A 523 -42.79 -0.50 1.68
CA ASP A 523 -43.66 -1.36 0.89
C ASP A 523 -44.13 -2.58 1.71
N ALA A 524 -45.38 -2.99 1.47
CA ALA A 524 -46.00 -4.12 2.16
C ALA A 524 -45.22 -5.43 1.96
N SER A 525 -44.51 -5.58 0.84
CA SER A 525 -43.67 -6.76 0.56
C SER A 525 -42.50 -6.87 1.53
N THR A 526 -41.93 -5.74 1.99
CA THR A 526 -40.87 -5.76 3.02
C THR A 526 -41.43 -6.25 4.36
N ASP A 527 -42.62 -5.80 4.76
CA ASP A 527 -43.27 -6.27 5.99
C ASP A 527 -43.63 -7.76 5.91
N GLU A 528 -44.13 -8.22 4.76
CA GLU A 528 -44.38 -9.64 4.49
C GLU A 528 -43.09 -10.46 4.65
N PHE A 529 -42.00 -10.01 4.02
CA PHE A 529 -40.72 -10.70 4.09
C PHE A 529 -40.18 -10.75 5.53
N LEU A 530 -40.27 -9.66 6.29
CA LEU A 530 -39.88 -9.63 7.71
C LEU A 530 -40.71 -10.59 8.58
N GLN A 531 -41.98 -10.84 8.24
CA GLN A 531 -42.80 -11.84 8.92
C GLN A 531 -42.35 -13.26 8.56
N VAL A 532 -42.10 -13.54 7.28
CA VAL A 532 -41.58 -14.83 6.81
C VAL A 532 -40.24 -15.15 7.46
N GLN A 533 -39.34 -14.17 7.57
CA GLN A 533 -38.04 -14.33 8.23
C GLN A 533 -38.14 -14.82 9.69
N ARG A 534 -39.24 -14.52 10.39
CA ARG A 534 -39.46 -14.96 11.78
C ARG A 534 -39.97 -16.40 11.88
N ALA A 535 -40.62 -16.90 10.83
CA ALA A 535 -41.31 -18.19 10.84
C ALA A 535 -40.60 -19.26 9.99
N HIS A 536 -39.84 -18.86 8.97
CA HIS A 536 -39.21 -19.75 8.00
C HIS A 536 -37.69 -19.53 7.95
N ARG A 537 -36.95 -20.55 7.50
CA ARG A 537 -35.50 -20.48 7.33
C ARG A 537 -35.15 -20.03 5.90
N PRO A 538 -33.99 -19.39 5.68
CA PRO A 538 -33.48 -19.12 4.34
C PRO A 538 -33.53 -20.36 3.44
N GLY A 539 -34.03 -20.20 2.22
CA GLY A 539 -34.16 -21.26 1.21
C GLY A 539 -35.41 -22.14 1.32
N SER A 540 -36.41 -21.79 2.13
CA SER A 540 -37.74 -22.41 2.04
C SER A 540 -38.56 -21.79 0.91
N GLU A 541 -39.56 -22.50 0.40
CA GLU A 541 -40.43 -21.98 -0.67
C GLU A 541 -41.10 -20.64 -0.27
N GLU A 542 -41.51 -20.49 0.99
CA GLU A 542 -42.09 -19.23 1.47
C GLU A 542 -41.06 -18.10 1.58
N TRP A 543 -39.83 -18.43 1.98
CA TRP A 543 -38.72 -17.48 2.02
C TRP A 543 -38.41 -16.96 0.61
N ASP A 544 -38.18 -17.87 -0.33
CA ASP A 544 -37.78 -17.54 -1.70
C ASP A 544 -38.88 -16.73 -2.40
N ALA A 545 -40.15 -17.08 -2.18
CA ALA A 545 -41.29 -16.34 -2.75
C ALA A 545 -41.42 -14.93 -2.16
N ALA A 546 -41.21 -14.75 -0.86
CA ALA A 546 -41.26 -13.43 -0.23
C ALA A 546 -40.04 -12.56 -0.58
N GLU A 547 -38.85 -13.16 -0.69
CA GLU A 547 -37.63 -12.53 -1.17
C GLU A 547 -37.80 -12.02 -2.62
N GLU A 548 -38.37 -12.86 -3.51
CA GLU A 548 -38.61 -12.50 -4.91
C GLU A 548 -39.55 -11.31 -5.05
N LYS A 549 -40.61 -11.23 -4.23
CA LYS A 549 -41.51 -10.06 -4.20
C LYS A 549 -40.76 -8.78 -3.86
N VAL A 550 -39.94 -8.78 -2.80
CA VAL A 550 -39.15 -7.61 -2.40
C VAL A 550 -38.14 -7.23 -3.50
N ARG A 551 -37.50 -8.23 -4.12
CA ARG A 551 -36.59 -8.02 -5.24
C ARG A 551 -37.28 -7.33 -6.42
N ASP A 552 -38.50 -7.74 -6.74
CA ASP A 552 -39.26 -7.14 -7.84
C ASP A 552 -39.70 -5.71 -7.53
N VAL A 553 -40.07 -5.43 -6.27
CA VAL A 553 -40.31 -4.04 -5.81
C VAL A 553 -39.05 -3.17 -5.96
N MET A 554 -37.87 -3.69 -5.60
CA MET A 554 -36.61 -2.95 -5.78
C MET A 554 -36.33 -2.63 -7.26
N LYS A 555 -36.54 -3.60 -8.16
CA LYS A 555 -36.39 -3.39 -9.60
C LYS A 555 -37.37 -2.35 -10.12
N GLU A 556 -38.64 -2.43 -9.70
CA GLU A 556 -39.68 -1.50 -10.14
C GLU A 556 -39.37 -0.07 -9.71
N VAL A 557 -39.13 0.14 -8.41
CA VAL A 557 -38.82 1.46 -7.85
C VAL A 557 -37.59 2.08 -8.51
N MET A 558 -36.55 1.28 -8.76
CA MET A 558 -35.36 1.75 -9.47
C MET A 558 -35.66 2.08 -10.93
N ARG A 559 -36.45 1.25 -11.63
CA ARG A 559 -36.80 1.47 -13.04
C ARG A 559 -37.64 2.74 -13.21
N GLU A 560 -38.65 2.94 -12.38
CA GLU A 560 -39.45 4.17 -12.39
C GLU A 560 -38.57 5.40 -12.16
N ALA A 561 -37.69 5.34 -11.16
CA ALA A 561 -36.73 6.40 -10.87
C ALA A 561 -35.75 6.65 -12.03
N TRP A 562 -35.26 5.59 -12.67
CA TRP A 562 -34.33 5.66 -13.80
C TRP A 562 -34.91 6.45 -14.97
N TYR A 563 -36.16 6.20 -15.35
CA TYR A 563 -36.80 6.92 -16.45
C TYR A 563 -37.38 8.28 -16.05
N ALA A 564 -37.64 8.51 -14.76
CA ALA A 564 -38.12 9.80 -14.27
C ALA A 564 -37.02 10.85 -14.08
N HIS A 565 -35.76 10.44 -13.88
CA HIS A 565 -34.67 11.34 -13.51
C HIS A 565 -33.43 11.17 -14.40
N GLU A 566 -33.28 12.04 -15.41
CA GLU A 566 -32.07 12.06 -16.27
C GLU A 566 -30.77 12.28 -15.48
N GLU A 567 -30.84 13.06 -14.39
CA GLU A 567 -29.68 13.29 -13.51
C GLU A 567 -29.17 12.00 -12.85
N LEU A 568 -30.06 11.06 -12.53
CA LEU A 568 -29.69 9.76 -11.98
C LEU A 568 -28.92 8.95 -13.02
N GLN A 569 -29.43 8.88 -14.25
CA GLN A 569 -28.78 8.16 -15.35
C GLN A 569 -27.37 8.70 -15.59
N LYS A 570 -27.25 10.03 -15.65
CA LYS A 570 -25.96 10.69 -15.84
C LYS A 570 -25.00 10.40 -14.69
N ALA A 571 -25.44 10.57 -13.44
CA ALA A 571 -24.60 10.32 -12.27
C ALA A 571 -24.10 8.87 -12.21
N VAL A 572 -24.97 7.91 -12.55
CA VAL A 572 -24.65 6.49 -12.58
C VAL A 572 -23.65 6.18 -13.72
N LYS A 573 -23.88 6.68 -14.93
CA LYS A 573 -22.96 6.50 -16.06
C LYS A 573 -21.58 7.12 -15.79
N ASP A 574 -21.55 8.33 -15.24
CA ASP A 574 -20.32 9.04 -14.87
C ASP A 574 -19.51 8.28 -13.80
N THR A 575 -20.19 7.54 -12.90
CA THR A 575 -19.55 6.87 -11.76
C THR A 575 -19.20 5.41 -12.02
N MET A 576 -20.03 4.68 -12.77
CA MET A 576 -19.99 3.22 -12.89
C MET A 576 -19.84 2.71 -14.33
N GLY A 577 -19.95 3.59 -15.33
CA GLY A 577 -19.84 3.25 -16.75
C GLY A 577 -21.19 3.02 -17.44
N GLU A 578 -21.13 2.70 -18.73
CA GLU A 578 -22.29 2.38 -19.57
C GLU A 578 -22.77 0.93 -19.35
N ASP A 579 -24.01 0.61 -19.74
CA ASP A 579 -24.61 -0.75 -19.73
C ASP A 579 -24.84 -1.40 -18.35
N ILE A 580 -25.33 -0.63 -17.37
CA ILE A 580 -25.64 -1.11 -16.00
C ILE A 580 -27.09 -0.92 -15.56
N ASP A 581 -27.96 -0.47 -16.47
CA ASP A 581 -29.37 -0.17 -16.24
C ASP A 581 -30.15 -1.36 -15.68
N ASP A 582 -29.95 -2.57 -16.20
CA ASP A 582 -30.63 -3.78 -15.72
C ASP A 582 -30.20 -4.23 -14.31
N TYR A 583 -29.06 -3.74 -13.81
CA TYR A 583 -28.45 -4.20 -12.55
C TYR A 583 -28.40 -3.10 -11.47
N ILE A 584 -28.74 -1.86 -11.79
CA ILE A 584 -28.58 -0.72 -10.88
C ILE A 584 -29.43 -0.83 -9.61
N TRP A 585 -30.55 -1.56 -9.66
CA TRP A 585 -31.42 -1.83 -8.51
C TRP A 585 -30.69 -2.52 -7.35
N VAL A 586 -29.63 -3.29 -7.63
CA VAL A 586 -28.79 -3.97 -6.63
C VAL A 586 -28.15 -2.99 -5.65
N MET A 587 -27.98 -1.72 -6.05
CA MET A 587 -27.45 -0.70 -5.14
C MET A 587 -28.35 -0.46 -3.94
N ILE A 588 -29.67 -0.65 -4.04
CA ILE A 588 -30.60 -0.41 -2.92
C ILE A 588 -30.22 -1.28 -1.72
N PRO A 589 -30.24 -2.63 -1.81
CA PRO A 589 -29.87 -3.49 -0.68
C PRO A 589 -28.36 -3.49 -0.42
N LYS A 590 -27.51 -3.25 -1.43
CA LYS A 590 -26.06 -3.25 -1.26
C LYS A 590 -25.54 -2.04 -0.50
N ALA A 591 -25.99 -0.84 -0.87
CA ALA A 591 -25.52 0.41 -0.31
C ALA A 591 -26.27 0.76 0.99
N PHE A 592 -27.55 0.38 1.08
CA PHE A 592 -28.45 0.79 2.14
C PHE A 592 -29.28 -0.36 2.70
N SER A 593 -28.63 -1.46 3.12
CA SER A 593 -29.31 -2.43 4.00
C SER A 593 -29.64 -1.81 5.37
N HIS A 594 -28.80 -0.89 5.85
CA HIS A 594 -29.08 0.05 6.94
C HIS A 594 -28.38 1.39 6.67
N GLY A 595 -28.72 2.39 7.48
CA GLY A 595 -27.97 3.65 7.54
C GLY A 595 -26.79 3.54 8.50
N VAL A 596 -25.67 4.17 8.15
CA VAL A 596 -24.50 4.27 9.04
C VAL A 596 -24.14 5.74 9.22
N GLY A 597 -24.24 6.24 10.46
CA GLY A 597 -23.94 7.61 10.83
C GLY A 597 -22.52 7.75 11.39
N LEU A 598 -21.85 8.86 11.06
CA LEU A 598 -20.62 9.32 11.72
C LEU A 598 -20.95 10.50 12.64
N ARG A 599 -20.54 10.38 13.90
CA ARG A 599 -20.57 11.45 14.90
C ARG A 599 -19.17 11.72 15.38
N GLU A 600 -18.80 12.98 15.54
CA GLU A 600 -17.49 13.32 16.11
C GLU A 600 -17.37 12.70 17.51
N ALA A 601 -16.22 12.10 17.81
CA ALA A 601 -15.99 11.52 19.12
C ALA A 601 -15.91 12.62 20.20
N GLU A 602 -16.60 12.41 21.33
CA GLU A 602 -16.63 13.36 22.46
C GLU A 602 -15.25 13.62 23.11
N GLY A 603 -14.25 12.80 22.78
CA GLY A 603 -12.87 12.95 23.24
C GLY A 603 -11.87 12.46 22.20
N ARG A 604 -10.62 12.93 22.33
CA ARG A 604 -9.51 12.60 21.42
C ARG A 604 -8.48 11.65 22.02
N TRP A 605 -8.66 11.28 23.29
CA TRP A 605 -7.75 10.39 23.99
C TRP A 605 -8.23 8.95 23.91
N TRP A 606 -7.37 8.09 23.37
CA TRP A 606 -7.64 6.68 23.13
C TRP A 606 -6.55 5.84 23.78
N ILE A 607 -6.90 4.70 24.35
CA ILE A 607 -5.96 3.65 24.70
C ILE A 607 -6.23 2.50 23.75
N VAL A 608 -5.38 2.34 22.75
CA VAL A 608 -5.51 1.33 21.71
C VAL A 608 -4.81 0.06 22.17
N ASP A 609 -5.58 -1.00 22.41
CA ASP A 609 -5.07 -2.38 22.47
C ASP A 609 -5.07 -2.98 21.07
#